data_AF-A0A9K3D9E7-F1
#
_entry.id   AF-A0A9K3D9E7-F1
#
_cell.length_a   1.000
_cell.length_b   1.000
_cell.length_c   1.000
_cell.angle_alpha   90.00
_cell.angle_beta   90.00
_cell.angle_gamma   90.00
#
_symmetry.space_group_name_H-M   'P 1'
#
loop_
_entity.id
_entity.type
_entity.pdbx_description
1 polymer ?
#
loop_
_entity_poly.entity_id
_entity_poly.type
_entity_poly.pdbx_seq_one_letter_code
_entity_poly.pdbx_strand_id
1 'polypeptide(L)'
;AVLKDDEGYVVLQPRPGLIREISFWHDRAQDLFGVSRQLASRGVRATVEVLEAARSSYVTSFGTLSAEIGERTRESHSNLGALGLIEEDCAKMNKAAPDEILECILPIVRCGHNILYM
;
A
#
# COMPACT_ATOMS: atom_id res chain seq x y z
N ALA A 1 -0.44 -16.71 -4.48
CA ALA A 1 -0.36 -18.16 -4.24
C ALA A 1 -0.24 -18.86 -5.59
N VAL A 2 0.66 -19.83 -5.75
CA VAL A 2 0.84 -20.58 -7.00
C VAL A 2 -0.26 -21.63 -7.09
N LEU A 3 -1.09 -21.57 -8.12
CA LEU A 3 -1.99 -22.67 -8.46
C LEU A 3 -1.28 -23.52 -9.52
N LYS A 4 -1.05 -24.79 -9.21
CA LYS A 4 -0.58 -25.78 -10.19
C LYS A 4 -1.81 -26.32 -10.92
N ASP A 5 -1.74 -26.39 -12.24
CA ASP A 5 -2.65 -27.23 -13.03
C ASP A 5 -2.08 -28.66 -13.16
N ASP A 6 -2.94 -29.59 -13.60
CA ASP A 6 -2.62 -31.01 -13.75
C ASP A 6 -1.62 -31.30 -14.89
N GLU A 7 -1.23 -30.28 -15.67
CA GLU A 7 -0.30 -30.37 -16.81
C GLU A 7 1.10 -29.82 -16.48
N GLY A 8 1.31 -29.35 -15.25
CA GLY A 8 2.63 -28.89 -14.78
C GLY A 8 3.00 -27.48 -15.25
N TYR A 9 2.07 -26.71 -15.78
CA TYR A 9 2.29 -25.31 -16.11
C TYR A 9 2.03 -24.42 -14.89
N VAL A 10 2.98 -23.53 -14.62
CA VAL A 10 2.81 -22.50 -13.60
C VAL A 10 1.90 -21.43 -14.18
N VAL A 11 0.62 -21.45 -13.81
CA VAL A 11 -0.28 -20.33 -14.08
C VAL A 11 0.19 -19.15 -13.24
N LEU A 12 0.96 -18.26 -13.85
CA LEU A 12 1.29 -16.97 -13.26
C LEU A 12 -0.03 -16.24 -13.03
N GLN A 13 -0.40 -16.04 -11.76
CA GLN A 13 -1.52 -15.15 -11.46
C GLN A 13 -1.22 -13.80 -12.13
N PRO A 14 -2.16 -13.25 -12.91
CA PRO A 14 -1.93 -12.00 -13.61
C PRO A 14 -1.63 -10.94 -12.55
N ARG A 15 -0.39 -10.42 -12.57
CA ARG A 15 -0.03 -9.33 -11.68
C ARG A 15 -0.80 -8.08 -12.13
N PRO A 16 -1.36 -7.29 -11.20
CA PRO A 16 -1.94 -6.01 -11.56
C PRO A 16 -0.89 -5.18 -12.32
N GLY A 17 -1.33 -4.49 -13.38
CA GLY A 17 -0.45 -3.58 -14.11
C GLY A 17 -0.03 -2.43 -13.21
N LEU A 18 1.12 -1.82 -13.52
CA LEU A 18 1.77 -0.82 -12.65
C LEU A 18 0.86 0.34 -12.24
N ILE A 19 0.01 0.82 -13.15
CA ILE A 19 -0.99 1.87 -12.86
C ILE A 19 -2.05 1.40 -11.85
N ARG A 20 -2.48 0.14 -11.93
CA ARG A 20 -3.41 -0.41 -10.93
C ARG A 20 -2.76 -0.54 -9.55
N GLU A 21 -1.47 -0.87 -9.50
CA GLU A 21 -0.73 -0.92 -8.25
C GLU A 21 -0.62 0.48 -7.61
N ILE A 22 -0.30 1.51 -8.41
CA ILE A 22 -0.28 2.91 -7.95
C ILE A 22 -1.65 3.34 -7.39
N SER A 23 -2.73 3.07 -8.14
CA SER A 23 -4.11 3.35 -7.69
C SER A 23 -4.43 2.63 -6.38
N PHE A 24 -4.05 1.36 -6.27
CA PHE A 24 -4.27 0.56 -5.07
C PHE A 24 -3.60 1.19 -3.84
N TRP A 25 -2.36 1.66 -3.96
CA TRP A 25 -1.65 2.31 -2.85
C TRP A 25 -2.27 3.66 -2.49
N HIS A 26 -2.83 4.39 -3.46
CA HIS A 26 -3.58 5.62 -3.20
C HIS A 26 -4.83 5.36 -2.36
N ASP A 27 -5.67 4.43 -2.81
CA ASP A 27 -6.89 4.05 -2.10
C ASP A 27 -6.57 3.53 -0.69
N ARG A 28 -5.54 2.68 -0.59
CA ARG A 28 -5.10 2.12 0.69
C ARG A 28 -4.63 3.18 1.67
N ALA A 29 -3.84 4.16 1.22
CA ALA A 29 -3.37 5.23 2.09
C ALA A 29 -4.52 6.13 2.56
N GLN A 30 -5.46 6.44 1.67
CA GLN A 30 -6.65 7.21 2.01
C GLN A 30 -7.50 6.50 3.07
N ASP A 31 -7.76 5.21 2.89
CA ASP A 31 -8.53 4.39 3.83
C ASP A 31 -7.85 4.33 5.21
N LEU A 32 -6.56 4.01 5.24
CA LEU A 32 -5.80 3.87 6.49
C LEU A 32 -5.63 5.21 7.22
N PHE A 33 -5.47 6.31 6.49
CA PHE A 33 -5.50 7.65 7.07
C PHE A 33 -6.87 7.97 7.69
N GLY A 34 -7.96 7.60 6.99
CA GLY A 34 -9.32 7.73 7.49
C GLY A 34 -9.54 6.96 8.79
N VAL A 35 -9.14 5.69 8.84
CA VAL A 35 -9.23 4.85 10.05
C VAL A 35 -8.36 5.40 11.17
N SER A 36 -7.12 5.81 10.88
CA SER A 36 -6.22 6.39 11.88
C SER A 36 -6.81 7.65 12.53
N ARG A 37 -7.48 8.50 11.75
CA ARG A 37 -8.21 9.67 12.28
C ARG A 37 -9.39 9.27 13.16
N GLN A 38 -10.12 8.21 12.81
CA GLN A 38 -11.24 7.71 13.62
C GLN A 38 -10.74 7.16 14.96
N LEU A 39 -9.64 6.42 14.96
CA LEU A 39 -9.01 5.92 16.19
C LEU A 39 -8.56 7.06 17.12
N ALA A 40 -8.10 8.18 16.55
CA ALA A 40 -7.73 9.38 17.29
C ALA A 40 -8.94 10.24 17.73
N SER A 41 -10.16 9.90 17.31
CA SER A 41 -11.35 10.70 17.62
C SER A 41 -11.67 10.70 19.11
N ARG A 42 -12.25 11.80 19.59
CA ARG A 42 -12.61 11.97 21.01
C ARG A 42 -13.50 10.85 21.54
N GLY A 43 -14.49 10.40 20.75
CA GLY A 43 -15.41 9.35 21.17
C GLY A 43 -14.72 8.01 21.39
N VAL A 44 -13.82 7.62 20.48
CA VAL A 44 -13.04 6.39 20.60
C VAL A 44 -12.09 6.48 21.80
N ARG A 45 -11.37 7.60 21.97
CA ARG A 45 -10.49 7.81 23.12
C ARG A 45 -11.23 7.73 24.45
N ALA A 46 -12.38 8.39 24.57
CA ALA A 46 -13.20 8.32 25.78
C ALA A 46 -13.67 6.88 26.09
N THR A 47 -14.00 6.11 25.05
CA THR A 47 -14.37 4.69 25.22
C THR A 47 -13.19 3.87 25.73
N VAL A 48 -12.00 4.08 25.17
CA VAL A 48 -10.78 3.40 25.60
C VAL A 48 -10.44 3.74 27.06
N GLU A 49 -10.54 5.01 27.45
CA GLU A 49 -10.32 5.46 28.83
C GLU A 49 -11.27 4.76 29.84
N VAL A 50 -12.54 4.59 29.47
CA VAL A 50 -13.51 3.84 30.30
C VAL A 50 -13.14 2.35 30.40
N LEU A 51 -12.74 1.74 29.28
CA LEU A 51 -12.31 0.33 29.26
C LEU A 51 -11.03 0.11 30.07
N GLU A 52 -10.11 1.07 30.08
CA GLU A 52 -8.90 1.09 30.91
C GLU A 52 -9.26 1.19 32.40
N ALA A 53 -10.15 2.11 32.77
CA ALA A 53 -10.61 2.25 34.16
C ALA A 53 -11.32 0.98 34.66
N ALA A 54 -12.06 0.30 33.76
CA ALA A 54 -12.71 -0.98 34.05
C ALA A 54 -11.75 -2.18 34.03
N ARG A 55 -10.46 -1.99 33.73
CA ARG A 55 -9.45 -3.05 33.55
C ARG A 55 -9.89 -4.13 32.55
N SER A 56 -10.54 -3.71 31.47
CA SER A 56 -11.01 -4.62 30.43
C SER A 56 -9.82 -5.28 29.71
N SER A 57 -9.92 -6.58 29.49
CA SER A 57 -8.94 -7.33 28.68
C SER A 57 -8.89 -6.89 27.21
N TYR A 58 -9.94 -6.22 26.73
CA TYR A 58 -10.03 -5.74 25.35
C TYR A 58 -9.12 -4.54 25.05
N VAL A 59 -8.65 -3.82 26.07
CA VAL A 59 -7.74 -2.66 25.89
C VAL A 59 -6.47 -3.10 25.18
N THR A 60 -5.88 -4.23 25.59
CA THR A 60 -4.65 -4.75 24.99
C THR A 60 -4.86 -5.11 23.52
N SER A 61 -5.90 -5.86 23.18
CA SER A 61 -6.20 -6.23 21.79
C SER A 61 -6.49 -5.01 20.91
N PHE A 62 -7.23 -4.04 21.42
CA PHE A 62 -7.48 -2.79 20.71
C PHE A 62 -6.19 -1.99 20.47
N GLY A 63 -5.31 -1.91 21.48
CA GLY A 63 -4.00 -1.25 21.36
C GLY A 63 -3.12 -1.90 20.30
N THR A 64 -3.03 -3.23 20.28
CA THR A 64 -2.27 -3.98 19.27
C THR A 64 -2.78 -3.70 17.86
N LEU A 65 -4.10 -3.82 17.63
CA LEU A 65 -4.69 -3.55 16.31
C LEU A 65 -4.50 -2.09 15.87
N SER A 66 -4.61 -1.14 16.81
CA SER A 66 -4.37 0.28 16.54
C SER A 66 -2.92 0.54 16.14
N ALA A 67 -1.97 -0.13 16.77
CA ALA A 67 -0.55 -0.05 16.42
C ALA A 67 -0.27 -0.66 15.04
N GLU A 68 -0.86 -1.82 14.72
CA GLU A 68 -0.75 -2.43 13.39
C GLU A 68 -1.30 -1.51 12.28
N ILE A 69 -2.44 -0.86 12.52
CA ILE A 69 -3.00 0.12 11.59
C ILE A 69 -2.05 1.31 11.42
N GLY A 70 -1.46 1.81 12.50
CA GLY A 70 -0.49 2.90 12.45
C GLY A 70 0.74 2.54 11.60
N GLU A 71 1.28 1.34 11.79
CA GLU A 71 2.44 0.87 11.03
C GLU A 71 2.12 0.68 9.55
N ARG A 72 0.98 0.06 9.23
CA ARG A 72 0.53 -0.09 7.83
C ARG A 72 0.23 1.25 7.16
N THR A 73 -0.22 2.25 7.93
CA THR A 73 -0.41 3.62 7.44
C THR A 73 0.94 4.23 7.05
N ARG A 74 1.95 4.07 7.90
CA ARG A 74 3.32 4.53 7.64
C ARG A 74 3.93 3.87 6.41
N GLU A 75 3.78 2.55 6.31
CA GLU A 75 4.21 1.77 5.14
C GLU A 75 3.53 2.27 3.86
N SER A 76 2.20 2.43 3.88
CA SER A 76 1.44 2.90 2.71
C SER A 76 1.88 4.28 2.25
N HIS A 77 2.15 5.20 3.18
CA HIS A 77 2.72 6.52 2.87
C HIS A 77 4.11 6.43 2.25
N SER A 78 4.99 5.57 2.79
CA SER A 78 6.32 5.36 2.23
C SER A 78 6.26 4.80 0.81
N ASN A 79 5.41 3.80 0.59
CA ASN A 79 5.21 3.17 -0.71
C ASN A 79 4.64 4.16 -1.73
N LEU A 80 3.67 4.99 -1.34
CA LEU A 80 3.19 6.08 -2.20
C LEU A 80 4.27 7.08 -2.54
N GLY A 81 5.12 7.45 -1.59
CA GLY A 81 6.26 8.34 -1.84
C GLY A 81 7.20 7.78 -2.91
N ALA A 82 7.53 6.49 -2.82
CA ALA A 82 8.37 5.82 -3.80
C ALA A 82 7.68 5.67 -5.18
N LEU A 83 6.41 5.28 -5.20
CA LEU A 83 5.64 5.11 -6.43
C LEU A 83 5.38 6.45 -7.14
N GLY A 84 5.20 7.53 -6.40
CA GLY A 84 5.06 8.88 -6.95
C GLY A 84 6.30 9.34 -7.74
N LEU A 85 7.48 8.77 -7.49
CA LEU A 85 8.69 9.08 -8.26
C LEU A 85 8.66 8.52 -9.69
N ILE A 86 7.83 7.51 -9.95
CA ILE A 86 7.72 6.84 -11.26
C ILE A 86 6.34 6.97 -11.89
N GLU A 87 5.35 7.49 -11.17
CA GLU A 87 3.95 7.53 -11.61
C GLU A 87 3.75 8.22 -12.97
N GLU A 88 4.40 9.37 -13.18
CA GLU A 88 4.30 10.10 -14.45
C GLU A 88 4.86 9.29 -15.62
N ASP A 89 6.02 8.66 -15.43
CA ASP A 89 6.67 7.84 -16.45
C ASP A 89 5.86 6.56 -16.74
N CYS A 90 5.25 5.98 -15.71
CA CYS A 90 4.33 4.86 -15.85
C CYS A 90 3.08 5.27 -16.66
N ALA A 91 2.55 6.47 -16.43
CA ALA A 91 1.39 6.98 -17.15
C ALA A 91 1.71 7.29 -18.63
N LYS A 92 2.91 7.80 -18.92
CA LYS A 92 3.42 7.97 -20.29
C LYS A 92 3.56 6.62 -20.99
N MET A 93 4.23 5.67 -20.34
CA MET A 93 4.44 4.33 -20.89
C MET A 93 3.11 3.60 -21.18
N ASN A 94 2.09 3.79 -20.33
CA ASN A 94 0.77 3.16 -20.55
C ASN A 94 0.02 3.71 -21.78
N LYS A 95 0.45 4.86 -22.33
CA LYS A 95 -0.13 5.49 -23.54
C LYS A 95 0.79 5.41 -24.76
N ALA A 96 2.02 4.97 -24.57
CA ALA A 96 3.07 4.94 -25.59
C ALA A 96 2.75 3.92 -26.69
N ALA A 97 3.09 4.26 -27.93
CA ALA A 97 3.14 3.30 -29.02
C ALA A 97 4.31 2.32 -28.83
N PRO A 98 4.29 1.12 -29.45
CA PRO A 98 5.32 0.11 -29.25
C PRO A 98 6.76 0.59 -29.50
N ASP A 99 6.96 1.52 -30.43
CA ASP A 99 8.24 2.13 -30.78
C ASP A 99 8.72 3.18 -29.75
N GLU A 100 7.82 3.72 -28.92
CA GLU A 100 8.12 4.70 -27.87
C GLU A 100 8.42 4.04 -26.50
N ILE A 101 8.14 2.75 -26.35
CA ILE A 101 8.29 2.01 -25.07
C ILE A 101 9.73 2.05 -24.55
N LEU A 102 10.72 1.92 -25.44
CA LEU A 102 12.14 1.85 -25.05
C LEU A 102 12.62 3.17 -24.42
N GLU A 103 12.09 4.31 -24.87
CA GLU A 103 12.43 5.61 -24.29
C GLU A 103 11.72 5.82 -22.94
N CYS A 104 10.50 5.28 -22.78
CA CYS A 104 9.72 5.40 -21.56
C CYS A 104 10.21 4.50 -20.41
N ILE A 105 10.86 3.36 -20.70
CA ILE A 105 11.25 2.39 -19.66
C ILE A 105 12.54 2.80 -18.90
N LEU A 106 13.42 3.58 -19.53
CA LEU A 106 14.72 3.96 -18.96
C LEU A 106 14.60 4.77 -17.66
N PRO A 107 13.74 5.81 -17.58
CA PRO A 107 13.50 6.53 -16.32
C PRO A 107 12.98 5.63 -15.20
N ILE A 108 12.04 4.73 -15.51
CA ILE A 108 11.42 3.81 -14.56
C ILE A 108 12.45 2.85 -13.97
N VAL A 109 13.29 2.23 -14.82
CA VAL A 109 14.34 1.29 -14.37
C VAL A 109 15.39 1.99 -13.51
N ARG A 110 15.82 3.19 -13.92
CA ARG A 110 16.80 3.99 -13.18
C ARG A 110 16.28 4.39 -11.79
N CYS A 111 15.00 4.79 -11.70
CA CYS A 111 14.39 5.16 -10.43
C CYS A 111 14.13 3.92 -9.54
N GLY A 112 13.67 2.81 -10.14
CA GLY A 112 13.47 1.54 -9.45
C GLY A 112 14.74 0.96 -8.82
N HIS A 113 15.90 1.13 -9.46
CA HIS A 113 17.18 0.79 -8.85
C HIS A 113 17.38 1.58 -7.54
N ASN A 114 17.18 2.89 -7.54
CA ASN A 114 17.39 3.71 -6.34
C ASN A 114 16.39 3.42 -5.21
N ILE A 115 15.14 3.05 -5.54
CA ILE A 115 14.11 2.69 -4.55
C ILE A 115 14.46 1.39 -3.80
N LEU A 116 15.14 0.44 -4.44
CA LEU A 116 15.52 -0.85 -3.82
C LEU A 116 16.74 -0.77 -2.89
N TYR A 117 17.48 0.35 -2.87
CA TYR A 117 18.69 0.54 -2.06
C TYR A 117 18.55 1.67 -1.02
N MET A 118 17.34 2.18 -0.78
CA MET A 118 17.00 3.10 0.33
C MET A 118 16.36 2.36 1.50
#